data_AF-A0A918KTK0-F1
#
_entry.id   AF-A0A918KTK0-F1
#
_cell.length_a   1.000
_cell.length_b   1.000
_cell.length_c   1.000
_cell.angle_alpha   90.00
_cell.angle_beta   90.00
_cell.angle_gamma   90.00
#
_symmetry.space_group_name_H-M   'P 1'
#
loop_
_entity.id
_entity.type
_entity.pdbx_description
1 polymer ?
#
loop_
_entity_poly.entity_id
_entity_poly.type
_entity_poly.pdbx_seq_one_letter_code
_entity_poly.pdbx_strand_id
1 'polypeptide(L)'
;MTSTGTAGTARADTRLIHGVGLGAMEWLHAHRDGFRLDPDADPEVGFLERFKPVGELALICKVLFQAGVAGSRQAQLARQLIDHAWRHTLDGGAMLVRGQRTEPISPIPFEVYLAFKELGYSHPELEQAIRLNHRLVSSAAFDVPNVRRLALCAYERRFGLPPQVPMDEVVARTWLGRTPEPWTAEGHIGYDVTHTVFHLTDWGERPEGLPPRLAEYLAHWLPAWLDDWLDLKRWDLLGELLVVDACLPEPTLDARAWEGFAGAQQPDGAMPAVRAMPEGSPDDVFDVVYHSTLVAAFASVVAMSRALSQLAHA
;
A
#
# COMPACT_ATOMS: atom_id res chain seq x y z
N MET A 1 -0.74 47.23 4.33
CA MET A 1 -0.21 45.88 4.06
C MET A 1 -1.24 44.90 4.57
N THR A 2 -2.14 44.49 3.68
CA THR A 2 -3.22 43.54 3.95
C THR A 2 -2.62 42.15 4.10
N SER A 3 -2.73 41.63 5.33
CA SER A 3 -2.47 40.23 5.68
C SER A 3 -3.39 39.33 4.85
N THR A 4 -2.85 38.67 3.84
CA THR A 4 -3.48 37.52 3.21
C THR A 4 -3.42 36.36 4.19
N GLY A 5 -4.51 36.17 4.95
CA GLY A 5 -4.71 34.93 5.68
C GLY A 5 -4.73 33.78 4.67
N THR A 6 -3.84 32.81 4.85
CA THR A 6 -3.94 31.50 4.22
C THR A 6 -5.31 30.95 4.57
N ALA A 7 -6.20 30.85 3.58
CA ALA A 7 -7.44 30.11 3.73
C ALA A 7 -7.04 28.67 4.07
N GLY A 8 -7.22 28.26 5.34
CA GLY A 8 -6.97 26.89 5.73
C GLY A 8 -7.87 25.98 4.91
N THR A 9 -7.30 24.97 4.26
CA THR A 9 -8.06 23.93 3.58
C THR A 9 -8.98 23.25 4.59
N ALA A 10 -10.25 23.11 4.22
CA ALA A 10 -11.22 22.44 5.09
C ALA A 10 -10.80 20.98 5.26
N ARG A 11 -10.95 20.47 6.48
CA ARG A 11 -10.60 19.10 6.82
C ARG A 11 -11.80 18.17 6.61
N ALA A 12 -11.55 16.99 6.05
CA ALA A 12 -12.57 15.98 5.77
C ALA A 12 -13.26 15.46 7.05
N ASP A 13 -14.55 15.13 6.95
CA ASP A 13 -15.30 14.47 8.03
C ASP A 13 -14.81 13.03 8.21
N THR A 14 -14.41 12.68 9.44
CA THR A 14 -14.03 11.32 9.84
C THR A 14 -15.09 10.25 9.51
N ARG A 15 -16.39 10.61 9.49
CA ARG A 15 -17.46 9.68 9.09
C ARG A 15 -17.38 9.31 7.61
N LEU A 16 -17.05 10.27 6.77
CA LEU A 16 -16.84 10.05 5.33
C LEU A 16 -15.66 9.10 5.12
N ILE A 17 -14.52 9.41 5.73
CA ILE A 17 -13.29 8.58 5.66
C ILE A 17 -13.58 7.15 6.15
N HIS A 18 -14.21 6.99 7.31
CA HIS A 18 -14.57 5.68 7.82
C HIS A 18 -15.52 4.92 6.88
N GLY A 19 -16.49 5.62 6.27
CA GLY A 19 -17.43 5.06 5.30
C GLY A 19 -16.71 4.45 4.08
N VAL A 20 -15.76 5.18 3.51
CA VAL A 20 -14.95 4.72 2.37
C VAL A 20 -14.24 3.40 2.72
N GLY A 21 -13.56 3.37 3.87
CA GLY A 21 -12.83 2.18 4.30
C GLY A 21 -13.74 1.00 4.59
N LEU A 22 -14.94 1.22 5.14
CA LEU A 22 -15.88 0.14 5.42
C LEU A 22 -16.43 -0.46 4.13
N GLY A 23 -16.87 0.37 3.18
CA GLY A 23 -17.36 -0.10 1.88
C GLY A 23 -16.30 -0.91 1.14
N ALA A 24 -15.06 -0.43 1.12
CA ALA A 24 -13.95 -1.13 0.50
C ALA A 24 -13.72 -2.52 1.12
N MET A 25 -13.70 -2.62 2.45
CA MET A 25 -13.54 -3.91 3.14
C MET A 25 -14.70 -4.88 2.89
N GLU A 26 -15.93 -4.37 2.78
CA GLU A 26 -17.11 -5.19 2.45
C GLU A 26 -16.99 -5.76 1.03
N TRP A 27 -16.59 -4.92 0.06
CA TRP A 27 -16.37 -5.36 -1.32
C TRP A 27 -15.27 -6.41 -1.41
N LEU A 28 -14.11 -6.15 -0.80
CA LEU A 28 -12.96 -7.06 -0.80
C LEU A 28 -13.34 -8.42 -0.19
N HIS A 29 -14.08 -8.40 0.91
CA HIS A 29 -14.56 -9.62 1.53
C HIS A 29 -15.54 -10.39 0.64
N ALA A 30 -16.49 -9.70 -0.01
CA ALA A 30 -17.46 -10.31 -0.90
C ALA A 30 -16.79 -10.95 -2.14
N HIS A 31 -15.69 -10.36 -2.62
CA HIS A 31 -14.95 -10.79 -3.81
C HIS A 31 -13.63 -11.51 -3.48
N ARG A 32 -13.51 -12.08 -2.27
CA ARG A 32 -12.27 -12.71 -1.78
C ARG A 32 -11.73 -13.82 -2.67
N ASP A 33 -12.61 -14.54 -3.39
CA ASP A 33 -12.20 -15.60 -4.31
C ASP A 33 -11.48 -15.05 -5.55
N GLY A 34 -11.59 -13.75 -5.81
CA GLY A 34 -10.83 -13.02 -6.83
C GLY A 34 -9.32 -13.00 -6.54
N PHE A 35 -8.89 -13.15 -5.28
CA PHE A 35 -7.49 -13.34 -4.89
C PHE A 35 -7.01 -14.78 -5.17
N ARG A 36 -7.26 -15.27 -6.38
CA ARG A 36 -6.87 -16.60 -6.88
C ARG A 36 -5.45 -16.60 -7.41
N LEU A 37 -4.72 -17.69 -7.16
CA LEU A 37 -3.45 -17.98 -7.83
C LEU A 37 -3.72 -18.62 -9.20
N ASP A 38 -2.70 -18.65 -10.05
CA ASP A 38 -2.71 -19.44 -11.29
C ASP A 38 -1.57 -20.49 -11.23
N PRO A 39 -1.85 -21.72 -10.72
CA PRO A 39 -0.83 -22.75 -10.56
C PRO A 39 -0.27 -23.31 -11.87
N ASP A 40 -0.97 -23.06 -12.98
CA ASP A 40 -0.68 -23.55 -14.32
C ASP A 40 -0.38 -22.39 -15.29
N ALA A 41 0.01 -21.23 -14.74
CA ALA A 41 0.39 -20.05 -15.51
C ALA A 41 1.45 -20.39 -16.57
N ASP A 42 1.32 -19.75 -17.73
CA ASP A 42 2.32 -19.86 -18.79
C ASP A 42 3.71 -19.49 -18.23
N PRO A 43 4.77 -20.28 -18.51
CA PRO A 43 6.12 -19.95 -18.07
C PRO A 43 6.61 -18.56 -18.47
N GLU A 44 6.10 -17.97 -19.55
CA GLU A 44 6.41 -16.60 -19.97
C GLU A 44 5.72 -15.53 -19.10
N VAL A 45 4.56 -15.84 -18.50
CA VAL A 45 3.87 -14.99 -17.53
C VAL A 45 4.51 -15.11 -16.16
N GLY A 46 4.94 -16.32 -15.79
CA GLY A 46 5.57 -16.61 -14.51
C GLY A 46 4.57 -17.07 -13.46
N PHE A 47 5.00 -18.00 -12.62
CA PHE A 47 4.16 -18.63 -11.60
C PHE A 47 3.75 -17.64 -10.50
N LEU A 48 4.59 -16.64 -10.24
CA LEU A 48 4.41 -15.69 -9.15
C LEU A 48 3.55 -14.46 -9.50
N GLU A 49 3.10 -14.32 -10.74
CA GLU A 49 2.36 -13.11 -11.18
C GLU A 49 1.12 -12.84 -10.32
N ARG A 50 0.33 -13.89 -10.04
CA ARG A 50 -0.91 -13.80 -9.25
C ARG A 50 -0.70 -13.71 -7.73
N PHE A 51 0.54 -13.71 -7.25
CA PHE A 51 0.82 -13.62 -5.81
C PHE A 51 0.81 -12.19 -5.29
N LYS A 52 1.06 -11.19 -6.16
CA LYS A 52 1.08 -9.78 -5.79
C LYS A 52 -0.24 -9.31 -5.15
N PRO A 53 -1.44 -9.58 -5.72
CA PRO A 53 -2.71 -9.23 -5.08
C PRO A 53 -2.85 -9.77 -3.65
N VAL A 54 -2.34 -10.99 -3.41
CA VAL A 54 -2.41 -11.66 -2.09
C VAL A 54 -1.48 -10.96 -1.08
N GLY A 55 -0.29 -10.56 -1.52
CA GLY A 55 0.65 -9.80 -0.69
C GLY A 55 0.11 -8.42 -0.31
N GLU A 56 -0.51 -7.72 -1.25
CA GLU A 56 -1.12 -6.40 -1.02
C GLU A 56 -2.30 -6.49 -0.05
N LEU A 57 -3.18 -7.49 -0.23
CA LEU A 57 -4.25 -7.79 0.72
C LEU A 57 -3.70 -8.01 2.13
N ALA A 58 -2.66 -8.84 2.25
CA ALA A 58 -2.08 -9.18 3.54
C ALA A 58 -1.47 -7.97 4.24
N LEU A 59 -0.77 -7.13 3.48
CA LEU A 59 -0.13 -5.92 3.96
C LEU A 59 -1.14 -4.89 4.46
N ILE A 60 -2.25 -4.71 3.75
CA ILE A 60 -3.30 -3.76 4.15
C ILE A 60 -4.08 -4.29 5.35
N CYS A 61 -4.34 -5.60 5.42
CA CYS A 61 -4.89 -6.21 6.63
C CYS A 61 -3.95 -5.99 7.83
N LYS A 62 -2.64 -6.09 7.64
CA LYS A 62 -1.64 -5.82 8.68
C LYS A 62 -1.74 -4.38 9.19
N VAL A 63 -1.78 -3.39 8.30
CA VAL A 63 -1.99 -1.98 8.67
C VAL A 63 -3.29 -1.78 9.45
N LEU A 64 -4.38 -2.39 8.99
CA LEU A 64 -5.69 -2.32 9.65
C LEU A 64 -5.65 -2.83 11.09
N PHE A 65 -5.01 -3.98 11.33
CA PHE A 65 -4.88 -4.53 12.68
C PHE A 65 -3.97 -3.70 13.58
N GLN A 66 -2.87 -3.16 13.05
CA GLN A 66 -1.92 -2.35 13.82
C GLN A 66 -2.49 -0.99 14.21
N ALA A 67 -3.23 -0.34 13.32
CA ALA A 67 -3.78 0.98 13.59
C ALA A 67 -4.80 0.95 14.74
N GLY A 68 -5.50 -0.17 14.96
CA GLY A 68 -6.44 -0.34 16.08
C GLY A 68 -7.66 0.59 16.05
N VAL A 69 -7.83 1.37 14.97
CA VAL A 69 -8.92 2.33 14.77
C VAL A 69 -10.06 1.80 13.90
N ALA A 70 -9.89 0.59 13.36
CA ALA A 70 -10.90 -0.06 12.55
C ALA A 70 -12.12 -0.43 13.42
N GLY A 71 -13.32 -0.21 12.88
CA GLY A 71 -14.56 -0.65 13.52
C GLY A 71 -14.59 -2.18 13.68
N SER A 72 -15.37 -2.69 14.63
CA SER A 72 -15.47 -4.14 14.91
C SER A 72 -15.79 -4.97 13.67
N ARG A 73 -16.63 -4.44 12.78
CA ARG A 73 -16.97 -5.07 11.49
C ARG A 73 -15.77 -5.11 10.52
N GLN A 74 -15.05 -4.01 10.35
CA GLN A 74 -13.87 -3.96 9.48
C GLN A 74 -12.80 -4.96 9.95
N ALA A 75 -12.52 -4.99 11.26
CA ALA A 75 -11.57 -5.93 11.85
C ALA A 75 -12.00 -7.40 11.65
N GLN A 76 -13.30 -7.69 11.74
CA GLN A 76 -13.84 -9.03 11.47
C GLN A 76 -13.66 -9.43 9.99
N LEU A 77 -14.00 -8.54 9.05
CA LEU A 77 -13.86 -8.80 7.62
C LEU A 77 -12.39 -9.00 7.22
N ALA A 78 -11.49 -8.15 7.73
CA ALA A 78 -10.04 -8.29 7.53
C ALA A 78 -9.53 -9.64 8.04
N ARG A 79 -10.02 -10.11 9.20
CA ARG A 79 -9.61 -11.40 9.76
C ARG A 79 -10.07 -12.57 8.88
N GLN A 80 -11.30 -12.52 8.41
CA GLN A 80 -11.84 -13.55 7.52
C GLN A 80 -11.09 -13.56 6.17
N LEU A 81 -10.73 -12.40 5.65
CA LEU A 81 -9.94 -12.26 4.42
C LEU A 81 -8.53 -12.85 4.56
N ILE A 82 -7.78 -12.45 5.59
CA ILE A 82 -6.42 -12.94 5.78
C ILE A 82 -6.39 -14.46 6.08
N ASP A 83 -7.35 -14.96 6.87
CA ASP A 83 -7.49 -16.40 7.12
C ASP A 83 -7.82 -17.17 5.84
N HIS A 84 -8.70 -16.63 4.99
CA HIS A 84 -9.04 -17.24 3.70
C HIS A 84 -7.82 -17.28 2.77
N ALA A 85 -7.12 -16.14 2.61
CA ALA A 85 -5.93 -16.06 1.78
C ALA A 85 -4.83 -17.02 2.26
N TRP A 86 -4.59 -17.11 3.57
CA TRP A 86 -3.58 -18.03 4.10
C TRP A 86 -3.95 -19.50 3.88
N ARG A 87 -5.17 -19.90 4.27
CA ARG A 87 -5.57 -21.32 4.29
C ARG A 87 -5.94 -21.86 2.91
N HIS A 88 -6.65 -21.07 2.12
CA HIS A 88 -7.23 -21.53 0.86
C HIS A 88 -6.41 -21.08 -0.34
N THR A 89 -6.03 -19.81 -0.44
CA THR A 89 -5.25 -19.31 -1.58
C THR A 89 -3.80 -19.80 -1.53
N LEU A 90 -3.14 -19.68 -0.37
CA LEU A 90 -1.72 -20.00 -0.22
C LEU A 90 -1.45 -21.44 0.25
N ASP A 91 -2.50 -22.25 0.47
CA ASP A 91 -2.42 -23.61 1.03
C ASP A 91 -1.53 -23.67 2.30
N GLY A 92 -1.83 -22.81 3.26
CA GLY A 92 -1.07 -22.71 4.51
C GLY A 92 0.38 -22.26 4.33
N GLY A 93 0.72 -21.62 3.20
CA GLY A 93 2.07 -21.17 2.85
C GLY A 93 2.81 -22.11 1.90
N ALA A 94 2.28 -23.28 1.57
CA ALA A 94 2.92 -24.24 0.66
C ALA A 94 3.11 -23.66 -0.76
N MET A 95 2.17 -22.82 -1.21
CA MET A 95 2.27 -22.16 -2.52
C MET A 95 3.43 -21.17 -2.60
N LEU A 96 3.77 -20.51 -1.48
CA LEU A 96 4.94 -19.61 -1.42
C LEU A 96 6.25 -20.40 -1.47
N VAL A 97 6.30 -21.57 -0.83
CA VAL A 97 7.47 -22.47 -0.94
C VAL A 97 7.63 -22.96 -2.36
N ARG A 98 6.54 -23.40 -3.01
CA ARG A 98 6.55 -23.79 -4.42
C ARG A 98 7.08 -22.64 -5.28
N GLY A 99 6.53 -21.44 -5.11
CA GLY A 99 6.95 -20.26 -5.86
C GLY A 99 8.42 -19.91 -5.66
N GLN A 100 8.91 -19.99 -4.42
CA GLN A 100 10.32 -19.76 -4.12
C GLN A 100 11.26 -20.79 -4.77
N ARG A 101 10.81 -22.03 -4.95
CA ARG A 101 11.58 -23.08 -5.65
C ARG A 101 11.52 -22.91 -7.17
N THR A 102 10.39 -22.50 -7.72
CA THR A 102 10.21 -22.24 -9.15
C THR A 102 11.01 -21.03 -9.60
N GLU A 103 11.01 -19.96 -8.80
CA GLU A 103 11.70 -18.70 -9.10
C GLU A 103 12.61 -18.29 -7.92
N PRO A 104 13.81 -18.89 -7.77
CA PRO A 104 14.67 -18.72 -6.58
C PRO A 104 15.16 -17.31 -6.29
N ILE A 105 15.29 -16.49 -7.34
CA ILE A 105 15.72 -15.09 -7.24
C ILE A 105 14.56 -14.12 -7.02
N SER A 106 13.31 -14.56 -7.20
CA SER A 106 12.15 -13.68 -7.05
C SER A 106 11.96 -13.30 -5.57
N PRO A 107 11.79 -12.01 -5.25
CA PRO A 107 11.49 -11.56 -3.89
C PRO A 107 10.00 -11.73 -3.52
N ILE A 108 9.12 -12.04 -4.49
CA ILE A 108 7.67 -12.07 -4.27
C ILE A 108 7.27 -13.01 -3.11
N PRO A 109 7.79 -14.25 -2.97
CA PRO A 109 7.39 -15.12 -1.87
C PRO A 109 7.76 -14.54 -0.51
N PHE A 110 8.91 -13.88 -0.41
CA PHE A 110 9.34 -13.18 0.79
C PHE A 110 8.41 -12.01 1.13
N GLU A 111 8.11 -11.17 0.14
CA GLU A 111 7.28 -9.98 0.33
C GLU A 111 5.85 -10.32 0.76
N VAL A 112 5.25 -11.31 0.11
CA VAL A 112 3.93 -11.82 0.49
C VAL A 112 3.98 -12.41 1.90
N TYR A 113 4.96 -13.27 2.19
CA TYR A 113 5.05 -13.94 3.49
C TYR A 113 5.22 -13.00 4.67
N LEU A 114 6.01 -11.94 4.54
CA LEU A 114 6.33 -11.07 5.68
C LEU A 114 5.07 -10.48 6.33
N ALA A 115 4.09 -10.05 5.54
CA ALA A 115 2.84 -9.51 6.07
C ALA A 115 2.05 -10.56 6.88
N PHE A 116 1.99 -11.81 6.40
CA PHE A 116 1.40 -12.92 7.16
C PHE A 116 2.21 -13.24 8.42
N LYS A 117 3.54 -13.23 8.34
CA LYS A 117 4.41 -13.49 9.49
C LYS A 117 4.16 -12.51 10.63
N GLU A 118 4.06 -11.22 10.31
CA GLU A 118 3.80 -10.16 11.30
C GLU A 118 2.39 -10.25 11.91
N LEU A 119 1.46 -10.93 11.23
CA LEU A 119 0.13 -11.28 11.74
C LEU A 119 0.08 -12.61 12.51
N GLY A 120 1.23 -13.26 12.71
CA GLY A 120 1.36 -14.47 13.53
C GLY A 120 1.25 -15.79 12.76
N TYR A 121 1.15 -15.75 11.44
CA TYR A 121 1.25 -16.96 10.61
C TYR A 121 2.72 -17.40 10.48
N SER A 122 2.95 -18.69 10.25
CA SER A 122 4.32 -19.22 10.15
C SER A 122 4.44 -20.36 9.16
N HIS A 123 5.52 -20.38 8.39
CA HIS A 123 5.91 -21.52 7.56
C HIS A 123 7.43 -21.75 7.63
N PRO A 124 7.93 -22.67 8.50
CA PRO A 124 9.36 -22.80 8.79
C PRO A 124 10.26 -23.01 7.57
N GLU A 125 9.81 -23.80 6.60
CA GLU A 125 10.57 -24.04 5.36
C GLU A 125 10.74 -22.76 4.52
N LEU A 126 9.71 -21.92 4.49
CA LEU A 126 9.76 -20.66 3.74
C LEU A 126 10.72 -19.68 4.41
N GLU A 127 10.70 -19.61 5.75
CA GLU A 127 11.66 -18.79 6.47
C GLU A 127 13.11 -19.25 6.27
N GLN A 128 13.33 -20.56 6.15
CA GLN A 128 14.64 -21.10 5.82
C GLN A 128 15.04 -20.70 4.40
N ALA A 129 14.13 -20.81 3.43
CA ALA A 129 14.37 -20.42 2.05
C ALA A 129 14.69 -18.92 1.92
N ILE A 130 13.94 -18.05 2.61
CA ILE A 130 14.20 -16.60 2.65
C ILE A 130 15.62 -16.31 3.17
N ARG A 131 16.01 -16.93 4.29
CA ARG A 131 17.36 -16.75 4.87
C ARG A 131 18.46 -17.29 3.97
N LEU A 132 18.20 -18.38 3.24
CA LEU A 132 19.14 -18.94 2.28
C LEU A 132 19.31 -17.99 1.09
N ASN A 133 18.21 -17.54 0.50
CA ASN A 133 18.22 -16.69 -0.70
C ASN A 133 18.86 -15.34 -0.41
N HIS A 134 18.59 -14.72 0.74
CA HIS A 134 19.23 -13.47 1.13
C HIS A 134 20.77 -13.54 1.17
N ARG A 135 21.36 -14.74 1.38
CA ARG A 135 22.82 -14.94 1.36
C ARG A 135 23.41 -15.14 -0.04
N LEU A 136 22.58 -15.28 -1.07
CA LEU A 136 23.04 -15.48 -2.44
C LEU A 136 23.60 -14.18 -3.00
N VAL A 137 24.73 -14.28 -3.71
CA VAL A 137 25.30 -13.17 -4.48
C VAL A 137 24.28 -12.66 -5.51
N SER A 138 23.51 -13.56 -6.13
CA SER A 138 22.47 -13.21 -7.09
C SER A 138 21.37 -12.32 -6.51
N SER A 139 21.05 -12.47 -5.21
CA SER A 139 20.06 -11.61 -4.56
C SER A 139 20.58 -10.19 -4.35
N ALA A 140 21.87 -10.04 -4.01
CA ALA A 140 22.52 -8.73 -3.96
C ALA A 140 22.66 -8.10 -5.36
N ALA A 141 22.93 -8.92 -6.39
CA ALA A 141 23.11 -8.49 -7.77
C ALA A 141 21.81 -8.26 -8.55
N PHE A 142 20.64 -8.54 -7.95
CA PHE A 142 19.35 -8.42 -8.64
C PHE A 142 19.07 -6.97 -9.02
N ASP A 143 19.07 -6.66 -10.31
CA ASP A 143 18.90 -5.30 -10.80
C ASP A 143 17.43 -4.87 -10.71
N VAL A 144 17.18 -3.83 -9.93
CA VAL A 144 15.82 -3.34 -9.65
C VAL A 144 15.81 -1.82 -9.54
N PRO A 145 14.69 -1.15 -9.87
CA PRO A 145 14.53 0.28 -9.62
C PRO A 145 14.79 0.66 -8.16
N ASN A 146 15.21 1.90 -7.91
CA ASN A 146 15.60 2.35 -6.56
C ASN A 146 14.46 2.22 -5.53
N VAL A 147 13.21 2.49 -5.92
CA VAL A 147 12.05 2.30 -5.02
C VAL A 147 11.85 0.82 -4.66
N ARG A 148 12.09 -0.08 -5.61
CA ARG A 148 12.01 -1.52 -5.38
C ARG A 148 13.14 -2.00 -4.49
N ARG A 149 14.36 -1.44 -4.66
CA ARG A 149 15.46 -1.68 -3.71
C ARG A 149 15.12 -1.19 -2.30
N LEU A 150 14.48 -0.03 -2.18
CA LEU A 150 14.04 0.52 -0.89
C LEU A 150 13.01 -0.41 -0.22
N ALA A 151 12.06 -0.93 -1.00
CA ALA A 151 11.13 -1.94 -0.54
C ALA A 151 11.88 -3.11 0.08
N LEU A 152 12.76 -3.77 -0.67
CA LEU A 152 13.52 -4.93 -0.21
C LEU A 152 14.29 -4.65 1.09
N CYS A 153 14.95 -3.48 1.20
CA CYS A 153 15.62 -3.09 2.44
C CYS A 153 14.65 -2.96 3.63
N ALA A 154 13.44 -2.44 3.41
CA ALA A 154 12.41 -2.39 4.45
C ALA A 154 11.90 -3.78 4.84
N TYR A 155 11.71 -4.69 3.88
CA TYR A 155 11.35 -6.09 4.14
C TYR A 155 12.45 -6.81 4.93
N GLU A 156 13.72 -6.66 4.53
CA GLU A 156 14.89 -7.22 5.24
C GLU A 156 14.92 -6.76 6.69
N ARG A 157 14.84 -5.45 6.94
CA ARG A 157 14.80 -4.86 8.28
C ARG A 157 13.69 -5.47 9.13
N ARG A 158 12.46 -5.51 8.61
CA ARG A 158 11.28 -6.01 9.33
C ARG A 158 11.34 -7.51 9.61
N PHE A 159 11.96 -8.28 8.72
CA PHE A 159 12.20 -9.70 8.96
C PHE A 159 13.36 -9.97 9.94
N GLY A 160 14.24 -8.98 10.16
CA GLY A 160 15.45 -9.13 10.96
C GLY A 160 16.65 -9.67 10.18
N LEU A 161 16.70 -9.43 8.86
CA LEU A 161 17.86 -9.69 8.02
C LEU A 161 18.81 -8.48 8.04
N PRO A 162 20.13 -8.69 7.97
CA PRO A 162 21.06 -7.58 7.80
C PRO A 162 20.81 -6.90 6.44
N PRO A 163 20.76 -5.56 6.37
CA PRO A 163 20.53 -4.87 5.11
C PRO A 163 21.70 -5.10 4.15
N GLN A 164 21.39 -5.38 2.87
CA GLN A 164 22.44 -5.49 1.84
C GLN A 164 23.03 -4.12 1.48
N VAL A 165 22.21 -3.06 1.52
CA VAL A 165 22.58 -1.68 1.26
C VAL A 165 21.96 -0.80 2.36
N PRO A 166 22.68 0.19 2.92
CA PRO A 166 22.10 1.13 3.87
C PRO A 166 20.87 1.84 3.28
N MET A 167 19.80 1.94 4.07
CA MET A 167 18.51 2.45 3.58
C MET A 167 18.59 3.92 3.14
N ASP A 168 19.36 4.74 3.84
CA ASP A 168 19.60 6.15 3.52
C ASP A 168 20.29 6.33 2.15
N GLU A 169 21.24 5.46 1.81
CA GLU A 169 21.86 5.44 0.49
C GLU A 169 20.86 5.11 -0.62
N VAL A 170 19.94 4.19 -0.37
CA VAL A 170 18.89 3.82 -1.34
C VAL A 170 17.90 4.97 -1.50
N VAL A 171 17.48 5.59 -0.40
CA VAL A 171 16.57 6.76 -0.41
C VAL A 171 17.18 7.89 -1.23
N ALA A 172 18.47 8.21 -1.05
CA ALA A 172 19.14 9.27 -1.82
C ALA A 172 19.15 9.03 -3.34
N ARG A 173 18.87 7.81 -3.80
CA ARG A 173 18.78 7.45 -5.23
C ARG A 173 17.35 7.44 -5.77
N THR A 174 16.32 7.47 -4.93
CA THR A 174 14.93 7.56 -5.41
C THR A 174 14.63 8.94 -5.97
N TRP A 175 13.58 9.04 -6.79
CA TRP A 175 13.14 10.33 -7.32
C TRP A 175 12.78 11.29 -6.19
N LEU A 176 11.96 10.85 -5.22
CA LEU A 176 11.59 11.68 -4.06
C LEU A 176 12.81 12.08 -3.22
N GLY A 177 13.76 11.17 -3.03
CA GLY A 177 14.98 11.45 -2.28
C GLY A 177 15.83 12.59 -2.85
N ARG A 178 15.71 12.85 -4.16
CA ARG A 178 16.40 13.95 -4.85
C ARG A 178 15.62 15.26 -4.86
N THR A 179 14.35 15.25 -4.42
CA THR A 179 13.46 16.43 -4.38
C THR A 179 13.56 17.30 -5.65
N PRO A 180 13.35 16.71 -6.84
CA PRO A 180 13.48 17.44 -8.12
C PRO A 180 12.31 18.41 -8.32
N GLU A 181 12.19 18.98 -9.51
CA GLU A 181 11.07 19.86 -9.84
C GLU A 181 9.72 19.10 -9.82
N PRO A 182 8.73 19.54 -9.04
CA PRO A 182 7.50 18.79 -8.76
C PRO A 182 6.57 18.63 -9.97
N TRP A 183 6.62 19.54 -10.94
CA TRP A 183 5.78 19.53 -12.15
C TRP A 183 6.23 18.48 -13.17
N THR A 184 7.35 17.77 -12.92
CA THR A 184 7.77 16.64 -13.76
C THR A 184 7.23 15.31 -13.24
N ALA A 185 6.42 15.30 -12.19
CA ALA A 185 5.82 14.07 -11.66
C ALA A 185 4.75 13.54 -12.63
N GLU A 186 5.07 12.44 -13.30
CA GLU A 186 4.13 11.68 -14.12
C GLU A 186 3.51 10.53 -13.33
N GLY A 187 2.57 9.79 -13.93
CA GLY A 187 1.87 8.69 -13.27
C GLY A 187 2.79 7.67 -12.57
N HIS A 188 3.83 7.19 -13.25
CA HIS A 188 4.76 6.22 -12.68
C HIS A 188 5.62 6.82 -11.55
N ILE A 189 6.01 8.09 -11.68
CA ILE A 189 6.73 8.82 -10.62
C ILE A 189 5.84 9.00 -9.40
N GLY A 190 4.54 9.24 -9.58
CA GLY A 190 3.58 9.28 -8.48
C GLY A 190 3.60 8.00 -7.64
N TYR A 191 3.57 6.83 -8.29
CA TYR A 191 3.71 5.55 -7.59
C TYR A 191 5.10 5.39 -6.92
N ASP A 192 6.18 5.84 -7.57
CA ASP A 192 7.51 5.81 -6.95
C ASP A 192 7.58 6.69 -5.68
N VAL A 193 6.90 7.85 -5.69
CA VAL A 193 6.78 8.76 -4.56
C VAL A 193 6.00 8.12 -3.42
N THR A 194 4.81 7.58 -3.71
CA THR A 194 3.94 6.96 -2.69
C THR A 194 4.63 5.76 -2.04
N HIS A 195 5.21 4.85 -2.82
CA HIS A 195 5.95 3.71 -2.29
C HIS A 195 7.20 4.11 -1.52
N THR A 196 7.90 5.18 -1.91
CA THR A 196 9.02 5.71 -1.11
C THR A 196 8.53 6.12 0.28
N VAL A 197 7.40 6.83 0.37
CA VAL A 197 6.80 7.22 1.64
C VAL A 197 6.34 5.98 2.43
N PHE A 198 5.63 5.05 1.80
CA PHE A 198 5.13 3.84 2.46
C PHE A 198 6.26 3.00 3.08
N HIS A 199 7.39 2.85 2.39
CA HIS A 199 8.51 2.10 2.94
C HIS A 199 9.26 2.85 4.05
N LEU A 200 9.32 4.18 3.99
CA LEU A 200 9.94 4.98 5.05
C LEU A 200 9.11 5.06 6.32
N THR A 201 7.78 5.04 6.19
CA THR A 201 6.86 5.16 7.32
C THR A 201 6.30 3.84 7.82
N ASP A 202 6.85 2.70 7.38
CA ASP A 202 6.29 1.37 7.66
C ASP A 202 4.77 1.30 7.35
N TRP A 203 4.39 1.83 6.20
CA TRP A 203 3.01 1.91 5.71
C TRP A 203 2.10 2.75 6.63
N GLY A 204 2.65 3.83 7.18
CA GLY A 204 1.95 4.77 8.07
C GLY A 204 2.02 4.41 9.56
N GLU A 205 2.61 3.27 9.92
CA GLU A 205 2.82 2.88 11.33
C GLU A 205 3.81 3.82 12.05
N ARG A 206 4.80 4.34 11.31
CA ARG A 206 5.90 5.16 11.83
C ARG A 206 6.07 6.44 11.02
N PRO A 207 5.15 7.42 11.14
CA PRO A 207 5.22 8.67 10.38
C PRO A 207 6.55 9.42 10.60
N GLU A 208 7.17 9.28 11.78
CA GLU A 208 8.46 9.87 12.13
C GLU A 208 9.64 9.31 11.32
N GLY A 209 9.44 8.19 10.61
CA GLY A 209 10.41 7.62 9.69
C GLY A 209 10.62 8.45 8.42
N LEU A 210 9.71 9.36 8.10
CA LEU A 210 9.84 10.27 6.95
C LEU A 210 10.85 11.40 7.28
N PRO A 211 11.97 11.52 6.54
CA PRO A 211 12.96 12.57 6.79
C PRO A 211 12.35 13.97 6.66
N PRO A 212 12.70 14.94 7.54
CA PRO A 212 12.10 16.28 7.54
C PRO A 212 12.14 17.00 6.19
N ARG A 213 13.25 16.87 5.43
CA ARG A 213 13.38 17.44 4.09
C ARG A 213 12.33 16.91 3.11
N LEU A 214 12.03 15.60 3.18
CA LEU A 214 11.04 14.99 2.29
C LEU A 214 9.63 15.37 2.74
N ALA A 215 9.38 15.42 4.04
CA ALA A 215 8.11 15.90 4.59
C ALA A 215 7.81 17.35 4.18
N GLU A 216 8.80 18.25 4.23
CA GLU A 216 8.66 19.64 3.79
C GLU A 216 8.36 19.73 2.29
N TYR A 217 9.11 18.99 1.47
CA TYR A 217 8.88 18.94 0.02
C TYR A 217 7.46 18.45 -0.31
N LEU A 218 7.00 17.38 0.35
CA LEU A 218 5.66 16.85 0.15
C LEU A 218 4.58 17.80 0.67
N ALA A 219 4.76 18.41 1.84
CA ALA A 219 3.81 19.39 2.39
C ALA A 219 3.60 20.59 1.44
N HIS A 220 4.63 20.96 0.68
CA HIS A 220 4.54 22.06 -0.29
C HIS A 220 3.82 21.65 -1.59
N TRP A 221 4.07 20.45 -2.11
CA TRP A 221 3.64 20.05 -3.46
C TRP A 221 2.47 19.09 -3.52
N LEU A 222 2.24 18.30 -2.48
CA LEU A 222 1.16 17.33 -2.42
C LEU A 222 -0.23 17.95 -2.65
N PRO A 223 -0.56 19.15 -2.13
CA PRO A 223 -1.88 19.76 -2.40
C PRO A 223 -2.16 19.96 -3.89
N ALA A 224 -1.17 20.40 -4.67
CA ALA A 224 -1.33 20.56 -6.12
C ALA A 224 -1.50 19.21 -6.83
N TRP A 225 -0.75 18.18 -6.41
CA TRP A 225 -0.92 16.84 -6.96
C TRP A 225 -2.27 16.21 -6.58
N LEU A 226 -2.80 16.45 -5.39
CA LEU A 226 -4.15 15.99 -5.02
C LEU A 226 -5.20 16.61 -5.94
N ASP A 227 -5.12 17.92 -6.21
CA ASP A 227 -6.02 18.60 -7.14
C ASP A 227 -5.93 18.04 -8.57
N ASP A 228 -4.71 17.90 -9.11
CA ASP A 228 -4.48 17.40 -10.47
C ASP A 228 -4.98 15.96 -10.64
N TRP A 229 -4.70 15.07 -9.69
CA TRP A 229 -5.10 13.66 -9.79
C TRP A 229 -6.59 13.45 -9.53
N LEU A 230 -7.19 14.31 -8.73
CA LEU A 230 -8.65 14.40 -8.58
C LEU A 230 -9.31 14.78 -9.91
N ASP A 231 -8.83 15.84 -10.58
CA ASP A 231 -9.36 16.30 -11.86
C ASP A 231 -9.16 15.24 -12.98
N LEU A 232 -8.02 14.54 -12.96
CA LEU A 232 -7.74 13.42 -13.87
C LEU A 232 -8.53 12.15 -13.55
N LYS A 233 -9.20 12.08 -12.40
CA LYS A 233 -9.93 10.90 -11.89
C LYS A 233 -9.05 9.66 -11.81
N ARG A 234 -7.79 9.81 -11.37
CA ARG A 234 -6.85 8.70 -11.17
C ARG A 234 -6.96 8.20 -9.73
N TRP A 235 -8.08 7.57 -9.42
CA TRP A 235 -8.48 7.23 -8.06
C TRP A 235 -7.50 6.33 -7.33
N ASP A 236 -6.90 5.36 -8.02
CA ASP A 236 -5.89 4.49 -7.46
C ASP A 236 -4.71 5.29 -6.85
N LEU A 237 -4.06 6.08 -7.68
CA LEU A 237 -2.94 6.92 -7.27
C LEU A 237 -3.37 8.09 -6.36
N LEU A 238 -4.58 8.64 -6.54
CA LEU A 238 -5.13 9.63 -5.60
C LEU A 238 -5.27 9.03 -4.20
N GLY A 239 -5.78 7.82 -4.08
CA GLY A 239 -5.90 7.11 -2.81
C GLY A 239 -4.55 6.89 -2.13
N GLU A 240 -3.52 6.55 -2.90
CA GLU A 240 -2.17 6.45 -2.37
C GLU A 240 -1.60 7.81 -1.92
N LEU A 241 -1.88 8.89 -2.65
CA LEU A 241 -1.49 10.24 -2.25
C LEU A 241 -2.21 10.71 -0.97
N LEU A 242 -3.45 10.27 -0.74
CA LEU A 242 -4.16 10.49 0.53
C LEU A 242 -3.48 9.76 1.70
N VAL A 243 -2.90 8.58 1.48
CA VAL A 243 -2.05 7.92 2.48
C VAL A 243 -0.78 8.74 2.73
N VAL A 244 -0.15 9.27 1.67
CA VAL A 244 1.03 10.13 1.80
C VAL A 244 0.73 11.35 2.66
N ASP A 245 -0.40 12.03 2.43
CA ASP A 245 -0.86 13.15 3.26
C ASP A 245 -1.00 12.72 4.72
N ALA A 246 -1.66 11.59 4.98
CA ALA A 246 -1.82 11.07 6.34
C ALA A 246 -0.47 10.74 7.02
N CYS A 247 0.56 10.38 6.26
CA CYS A 247 1.91 10.12 6.75
C CYS A 247 2.71 11.39 7.07
N LEU A 248 2.26 12.58 6.67
CA LEU A 248 2.95 13.82 7.00
C LEU A 248 2.91 14.10 8.52
N PRO A 249 3.89 14.86 9.06
CA PRO A 249 3.86 15.32 10.44
C PRO A 249 2.56 16.06 10.78
N GLU A 250 2.10 16.91 9.85
CA GLU A 250 0.86 17.66 9.91
C GLU A 250 -0.01 17.29 8.69
N PRO A 251 -0.81 16.22 8.77
CA PRO A 251 -1.69 15.81 7.68
C PRO A 251 -2.81 16.83 7.48
N THR A 252 -3.09 17.16 6.21
CA THR A 252 -4.15 18.11 5.86
C THR A 252 -5.54 17.46 5.96
N LEU A 253 -5.64 16.19 5.58
CA LEU A 253 -6.87 15.46 5.33
C LEU A 253 -7.86 16.31 4.51
N ASP A 254 -7.39 16.81 3.36
CA ASP A 254 -8.13 17.76 2.53
C ASP A 254 -9.56 17.30 2.20
N ALA A 255 -10.54 18.12 2.54
CA ALA A 255 -11.96 17.80 2.37
C ALA A 255 -12.34 17.58 0.90
N ARG A 256 -11.85 18.41 -0.02
CA ARG A 256 -12.18 18.31 -1.44
C ARG A 256 -11.68 17.00 -2.03
N ALA A 257 -10.43 16.63 -1.73
CA ALA A 257 -9.83 15.39 -2.19
C ALA A 257 -10.60 14.16 -1.64
N TRP A 258 -10.93 14.15 -0.34
CA TRP A 258 -11.69 13.06 0.28
C TRP A 258 -13.15 12.97 -0.22
N GLU A 259 -13.84 14.09 -0.40
CA GLU A 259 -15.20 14.11 -0.96
C GLU A 259 -15.23 13.61 -2.40
N GLY A 260 -14.26 14.03 -3.21
CA GLY A 260 -14.09 13.54 -4.58
C GLY A 260 -13.79 12.05 -4.63
N PHE A 261 -12.86 11.57 -3.79
CA PHE A 261 -12.50 10.17 -3.68
C PHE A 261 -13.66 9.31 -3.20
N ALA A 262 -14.38 9.74 -2.16
CA ALA A 262 -15.57 9.07 -1.67
C ALA A 262 -16.71 9.03 -2.71
N GLY A 263 -16.88 10.11 -3.48
CA GLY A 263 -17.87 10.19 -4.57
C GLY A 263 -17.58 9.26 -5.75
N ALA A 264 -16.35 8.76 -5.89
CA ALA A 264 -15.98 7.79 -6.91
C ALA A 264 -16.28 6.33 -6.51
N GLN A 265 -16.34 6.04 -5.21
CA GLN A 265 -16.63 4.70 -4.71
C GLN A 265 -18.05 4.27 -5.11
N GLN A 266 -18.17 3.04 -5.59
CA GLN A 266 -19.45 2.47 -5.97
C GLN A 266 -20.30 2.07 -4.74
N PRO A 267 -21.64 1.96 -4.87
CA PRO A 267 -22.51 1.59 -3.75
C PRO A 267 -22.19 0.24 -3.10
N ASP A 268 -21.54 -0.67 -3.84
CA ASP A 268 -21.09 -1.98 -3.35
C ASP A 268 -19.70 -1.93 -2.69
N GLY A 269 -19.05 -0.76 -2.68
CA GLY A 269 -17.75 -0.51 -2.09
C GLY A 269 -16.56 -0.54 -3.05
N ALA A 270 -16.77 -0.94 -4.31
CA ALA A 270 -15.69 -0.99 -5.31
C ALA A 270 -15.13 0.42 -5.59
N MET A 271 -13.81 0.54 -5.72
CA MET A 271 -13.17 1.77 -6.17
C MET A 271 -12.66 1.58 -7.60
N PRO A 272 -13.14 2.33 -8.62
CA PRO A 272 -12.54 2.28 -9.95
C PRO A 272 -11.08 2.73 -9.89
N ALA A 273 -10.17 2.14 -10.68
CA ALA A 273 -8.77 2.59 -10.69
C ALA A 273 -8.59 3.95 -11.37
N VAL A 274 -9.31 4.17 -12.49
CA VAL A 274 -9.26 5.40 -13.27
C VAL A 274 -10.62 5.70 -13.89
N ARG A 275 -11.07 6.95 -13.78
CA ARG A 275 -12.34 7.47 -14.30
C ARG A 275 -13.56 6.70 -13.77
N ALA A 276 -14.01 5.66 -14.47
CA ALA A 276 -15.23 4.92 -14.19
C ALA A 276 -14.92 3.43 -14.03
N MET A 277 -15.89 2.66 -13.56
CA MET A 277 -15.76 1.20 -13.47
C MET A 277 -15.48 0.59 -14.87
N PRO A 278 -14.56 -0.39 -14.96
CA PRO A 278 -14.35 -1.12 -16.19
C PRO A 278 -15.56 -1.99 -16.53
N GLU A 279 -15.73 -2.30 -17.82
CA GLU A 279 -16.65 -3.32 -18.31
C GLU A 279 -15.89 -4.65 -18.50
N GLY A 280 -16.56 -5.78 -18.31
CA GLY A 280 -15.94 -7.09 -18.50
C GLY A 280 -16.61 -8.19 -17.70
N SER A 281 -15.99 -9.37 -17.66
CA SER A 281 -16.39 -10.41 -16.72
C SER A 281 -16.09 -9.98 -15.28
N PRO A 282 -16.71 -10.60 -14.26
CA PRO A 282 -16.40 -10.30 -12.87
C PRO A 282 -14.91 -10.42 -12.53
N ASP A 283 -14.21 -11.38 -13.14
CA ASP A 283 -12.77 -11.58 -12.95
C ASP A 283 -11.96 -10.44 -13.59
N ASP A 284 -12.30 -10.03 -14.82
CA ASP A 284 -11.66 -8.89 -15.48
C ASP A 284 -11.85 -7.60 -14.68
N VAL A 285 -13.06 -7.38 -14.16
CA VAL A 285 -13.36 -6.23 -13.31
C VAL A 285 -12.55 -6.30 -12.03
N PHE A 286 -12.53 -7.45 -11.35
CA PHE A 286 -11.76 -7.65 -10.12
C PHE A 286 -10.28 -7.32 -10.35
N ASP A 287 -9.67 -7.88 -11.39
CA ASP A 287 -8.24 -7.74 -11.67
C ASP A 287 -7.84 -6.28 -11.97
N VAL A 288 -8.79 -5.43 -12.36
CA VAL A 288 -8.58 -3.98 -12.55
C VAL A 288 -8.84 -3.15 -11.29
N VAL A 289 -9.80 -3.52 -10.43
CA VAL A 289 -10.30 -2.65 -9.35
C VAL A 289 -9.92 -3.09 -7.93
N TYR A 290 -9.39 -4.31 -7.75
CA TYR A 290 -9.06 -4.81 -6.42
C TYR A 290 -8.02 -3.90 -5.73
N HIS A 291 -7.02 -3.42 -6.46
CA HIS A 291 -5.91 -2.63 -5.92
C HIS A 291 -6.40 -1.26 -5.43
N SER A 292 -7.13 -0.52 -6.27
CA SER A 292 -7.72 0.77 -5.87
C SER A 292 -8.71 0.62 -4.71
N THR A 293 -9.42 -0.51 -4.64
CA THR A 293 -10.32 -0.81 -3.51
C THR A 293 -9.53 -1.11 -2.24
N LEU A 294 -8.43 -1.86 -2.34
CA LEU A 294 -7.46 -2.06 -1.26
C LEU A 294 -6.88 -0.72 -0.76
N VAL A 295 -6.47 0.15 -1.68
CA VAL A 295 -5.97 1.50 -1.36
C VAL A 295 -7.03 2.33 -0.66
N ALA A 296 -8.31 2.24 -1.05
CA ALA A 296 -9.40 2.94 -0.37
C ALA A 296 -9.54 2.51 1.10
N ALA A 297 -9.42 1.21 1.40
CA ALA A 297 -9.37 0.70 2.77
C ALA A 297 -8.13 1.21 3.52
N PHE A 298 -6.96 1.15 2.88
CA PHE A 298 -5.69 1.58 3.43
C PHE A 298 -5.67 3.07 3.80
N ALA A 299 -5.98 3.94 2.84
CA ALA A 299 -6.05 5.39 3.02
C ALA A 299 -6.97 5.75 4.19
N SER A 300 -8.14 5.12 4.25
CA SER A 300 -9.13 5.38 5.29
C SER A 300 -8.60 5.02 6.68
N VAL A 301 -7.94 3.88 6.84
CA VAL A 301 -7.37 3.43 8.12
C VAL A 301 -6.28 4.38 8.60
N VAL A 302 -5.33 4.74 7.73
CA VAL A 302 -4.20 5.61 8.11
C VAL A 302 -4.71 7.01 8.45
N ALA A 303 -5.62 7.57 7.64
CA ALA A 303 -6.21 8.88 7.92
C ALA A 303 -7.01 8.90 9.22
N MET A 304 -7.80 7.85 9.50
CA MET A 304 -8.54 7.72 10.76
C MET A 304 -7.62 7.61 11.97
N SER A 305 -6.53 6.85 11.86
CA SER A 305 -5.50 6.73 12.91
C SER A 305 -4.92 8.10 13.27
N ARG A 306 -4.60 8.90 12.25
CA ARG A 306 -4.02 10.23 12.42
C ARG A 306 -5.03 11.23 12.97
N ALA A 307 -6.28 11.20 12.50
CA ALA A 307 -7.35 12.05 13.02
C ALA A 307 -7.63 11.79 14.50
N LEU A 308 -7.71 10.52 14.92
CA LEU A 308 -7.96 10.15 16.32
C LEU A 308 -6.77 10.47 17.22
N SER A 309 -5.54 10.26 16.74
CA SER A 309 -4.32 10.61 17.50
C SER A 309 -4.25 12.12 17.78
N GLN A 310 -4.61 12.96 16.80
CA GLN A 310 -4.63 14.41 17.00
C GLN A 310 -5.71 14.85 18.00
N LEU A 311 -6.89 14.21 17.99
CA LEU A 311 -7.93 14.48 18.99
C LEU A 311 -7.50 14.08 20.41
N ALA A 312 -6.69 13.04 20.56
CA ALA A 312 -6.18 12.61 21.86
C ALA A 312 -5.08 13.55 22.42
N HIS A 313 -4.46 14.37 21.56
CA HIS A 313 -3.40 15.31 21.90
C HIS A 313 -3.83 16.79 21.89
N ALA A 314 -5.09 17.07 21.55
CA ALA A 314 -5.72 18.40 21.59
C ALA A 314 -6.32 18.68 22.97
#